data_AF-A0A067GWF2-F1
#
_entry.id   AF-A0A067GWF2-F1
#
_cell.length_a   1.000
_cell.length_b   1.000
_cell.length_c   1.000
_cell.angle_alpha   90.00
_cell.angle_beta   90.00
_cell.angle_gamma   90.00
#
_symmetry.space_group_name_H-M   'P 1'
#
loop_
_entity.id
_entity.type
_entity.pdbx_description
1 polymer ?
#
loop_
_entity_poly.entity_id
_entity_poly.type
_entity_poly.pdbx_seq_one_letter_code
_entity_poly.pdbx_strand_id
1 'polypeptide(L)'
;MSSGNSSPGDSTTPCKGGATSSADKQKEKARVSRTSLILWHAHQNDAAAVRKLLEEDQSLVHARDYDNRTPLHVASLHGWIDVAKCLIEYGADVNAQDRWKNTPLADAEGAKKFNMMELLNAHGGLSYGQNGSHFEPKPVPPPLPNKCDWEIDPSELDFSSSAIIGKGSFGEILKAYWRGTPVAIKRILPSLSDDRLVIQDFRHEVNLLVKLRHPNIVQFLGAVTERKPLMLITEYLRGGDLHKYLKEKGALSPSTAVNFALDIARGMAYLHNEPNVIIHRDLKPRNVLLVNSSADHLKVGDFGLSKLIKVQNSHDVYKMTGETGSCEYLVSNCSFM
;
A
#
# COMPACT_ATOMS: atom_id res chain seq x y z
N MET A 1 -13.59 68.64 -22.05
CA MET A 1 -15.02 68.40 -22.30
C MET A 1 -15.21 66.91 -22.53
N SER A 2 -16.18 66.32 -21.83
CA SER A 2 -16.68 64.93 -21.91
C SER A 2 -15.68 63.83 -21.51
N SER A 3 -15.72 63.21 -20.32
CA SER A 3 -16.73 62.32 -19.67
C SER A 3 -16.62 60.84 -20.05
N GLY A 4 -16.44 59.98 -19.03
CA GLY A 4 -16.59 58.52 -19.05
C GLY A 4 -15.25 57.76 -18.98
N ASN A 5 -15.03 56.71 -18.19
CA ASN A 5 -15.86 55.95 -17.26
C ASN A 5 -14.95 54.93 -16.51
N SER A 6 -15.34 54.50 -15.29
CA SER A 6 -15.18 53.14 -14.66
C SER A 6 -13.79 52.46 -14.58
N SER A 7 -13.33 51.76 -13.52
CA SER A 7 -13.76 51.35 -12.17
C SER A 7 -12.49 50.73 -11.46
N PRO A 8 -12.56 49.89 -10.41
CA PRO A 8 -12.33 50.26 -9.02
C PRO A 8 -11.11 49.57 -8.35
N GLY A 9 -10.86 50.00 -7.11
CA GLY A 9 -9.72 49.66 -6.27
C GLY A 9 -9.49 48.17 -5.99
N ASP A 10 -8.20 47.86 -5.96
CA ASP A 10 -7.63 46.58 -5.62
C ASP A 10 -7.79 46.33 -4.10
N SER A 11 -8.61 45.36 -3.75
CA SER A 11 -8.89 44.95 -2.37
C SER A 11 -7.86 43.90 -1.93
N THR A 12 -6.66 44.37 -1.59
CA THR A 12 -5.68 43.56 -0.88
C THR A 12 -6.15 43.39 0.57
N THR A 13 -6.78 42.24 0.85
CA THR A 13 -7.00 41.73 2.21
C THR A 13 -5.67 41.17 2.73
N PRO A 14 -5.05 41.75 3.77
CA PRO A 14 -3.94 41.09 4.42
C PRO A 14 -4.50 39.94 5.26
N CYS A 15 -4.13 38.72 4.89
CA CYS A 15 -4.35 37.54 5.70
C CYS A 15 -3.81 37.79 7.11
N LYS A 16 -4.69 37.82 8.12
CA LYS A 16 -4.32 37.82 9.54
C LYS A 16 -3.63 36.50 9.87
N GLY A 17 -2.32 36.45 9.64
CA GLY A 17 -1.44 35.48 10.28
C GLY A 17 -1.41 35.81 11.77
N GLY A 18 -2.17 35.05 12.58
CA GLY A 18 -2.11 35.15 14.03
C GLY A 18 -0.72 34.80 14.51
N ALA A 19 0.07 35.80 14.88
CA ALA A 19 1.31 35.62 15.61
C ALA A 19 0.96 35.03 16.99
N THR A 20 1.18 33.73 17.17
CA THR A 20 1.06 33.06 18.48
C THR A 20 2.08 33.67 19.44
N SER A 21 1.59 34.15 20.59
CA SER A 21 2.41 34.88 21.55
C SER A 21 3.48 33.96 22.18
N SER A 22 4.59 34.54 22.65
CA SER A 22 5.63 33.78 23.37
C SER A 22 5.08 33.05 24.61
N ALA A 23 4.06 33.63 25.25
CA ALA A 23 3.33 33.03 26.36
C ALA A 23 2.53 31.79 25.93
N ASP A 24 1.92 31.81 24.74
CA ASP A 24 1.21 30.63 24.19
C ASP A 24 2.18 29.50 23.87
N LYS A 25 3.37 29.82 23.32
CA LYS A 25 4.42 28.82 23.08
C LYS A 25 4.98 28.21 24.37
N GLN A 26 5.04 28.98 25.45
CA GLN A 26 5.51 28.51 26.76
C GLN A 26 4.45 27.65 27.47
N LYS A 27 3.17 28.05 27.39
CA LYS A 27 2.04 27.23 27.84
C LYS A 27 1.93 25.93 27.05
N GLU A 28 2.12 25.97 25.73
CA GLU A 28 2.11 24.78 24.87
C GLU A 28 3.25 23.83 25.23
N LYS A 29 4.49 24.33 25.44
CA LYS A 29 5.62 23.49 25.91
C LYS A 29 5.37 22.89 27.29
N ALA A 30 4.79 23.65 28.23
CA ALA A 30 4.45 23.16 29.56
C ALA A 30 3.32 22.10 29.51
N ARG A 31 2.36 22.27 28.60
CA ARG A 31 1.27 21.32 28.33
C ARG A 31 1.78 20.03 27.71
N VAL A 32 2.65 20.11 26.70
CA VAL A 32 3.32 18.95 26.08
C VAL A 32 4.14 18.16 27.12
N SER A 33 4.77 18.86 28.07
CA SER A 33 5.46 18.25 29.21
C SER A 33 4.51 17.49 30.14
N ARG A 34 3.36 18.09 30.52
CA ARG A 34 2.38 17.44 31.41
C ARG A 34 1.61 16.28 30.76
N THR A 35 1.27 16.40 29.48
CA THR A 35 0.70 15.30 28.68
C THR A 35 1.61 14.09 28.70
N SER A 36 2.90 14.30 28.43
CA SER A 36 3.90 13.21 28.46
C SER A 36 4.02 12.60 29.86
N LEU A 37 3.94 13.43 30.90
CA LEU A 37 4.06 13.01 32.29
C LEU A 37 2.91 12.10 32.74
N ILE A 38 1.64 12.46 32.47
CA ILE A 38 0.50 11.61 32.86
C ILE A 38 0.50 10.28 32.12
N LEU A 39 0.86 10.27 30.83
CA LEU A 39 1.00 9.06 30.03
C LEU A 39 2.13 8.16 30.58
N TRP A 40 3.24 8.76 31.03
CA TRP A 40 4.35 8.03 31.64
C TRP A 40 3.94 7.38 32.97
N HIS A 41 3.26 8.09 33.87
CA HIS A 41 2.76 7.49 35.12
C HIS A 41 1.69 6.42 34.86
N ALA A 42 0.82 6.62 33.86
CA ALA A 42 -0.14 5.62 33.44
C ALA A 42 0.53 4.35 32.89
N HIS A 43 1.70 4.47 32.26
CA HIS A 43 2.52 3.33 31.85
C HIS A 43 3.21 2.61 33.03
N GLN A 44 3.67 3.35 34.05
CA GLN A 44 4.38 2.80 35.22
C GLN A 44 3.48 2.19 36.30
N ASN A 45 2.16 2.15 36.09
CA ASN A 45 1.17 1.72 37.11
C ASN A 45 1.16 2.60 38.38
N ASP A 46 1.47 3.89 38.24
CA ASP A 46 1.51 4.83 39.36
C ASP A 46 0.19 5.59 39.49
N ALA A 47 -0.82 4.91 40.04
CA ALA A 47 -2.16 5.48 40.22
C ALA A 47 -2.18 6.71 41.15
N ALA A 48 -1.25 6.77 42.11
CA ALA A 48 -1.14 7.90 43.05
C ALA A 48 -0.67 9.17 42.33
N ALA A 49 0.37 9.06 41.49
CA ALA A 49 0.83 10.20 40.70
C ALA A 49 -0.17 10.61 39.62
N VAL A 50 -0.84 9.66 38.96
CA VAL A 50 -1.92 9.96 38.00
C VAL A 50 -3.04 10.73 38.70
N ARG A 51 -3.51 10.28 39.86
CA ARG A 51 -4.54 10.97 40.65
C ARG A 51 -4.11 12.40 41.01
N LYS A 52 -2.89 12.56 41.54
CA LYS A 52 -2.37 13.87 41.90
C LYS A 52 -2.32 14.82 40.70
N LEU A 53 -1.88 14.35 39.53
CA LEU A 53 -1.85 15.16 38.31
C LEU A 53 -3.25 15.58 37.86
N LEU A 54 -4.24 14.71 38.01
CA LEU A 54 -5.64 15.00 37.66
C LEU A 54 -6.32 15.94 38.67
N GLU A 55 -5.92 15.91 39.93
CA GLU A 55 -6.34 16.89 40.95
C GLU A 55 -5.78 18.28 40.64
N GLU A 56 -4.54 18.37 40.15
CA GLU A 56 -3.92 19.64 39.72
C GLU A 56 -4.50 20.16 38.40
N ASP A 57 -4.72 19.27 37.42
CA ASP A 57 -5.25 19.60 36.09
C ASP A 57 -6.10 18.45 35.53
N GLN A 58 -7.41 18.56 35.71
CA GLN A 58 -8.37 17.56 35.26
C GLN A 58 -8.38 17.38 33.73
N SER A 59 -7.94 18.38 32.96
CA SER A 59 -7.93 18.28 31.49
C SER A 59 -6.95 17.21 30.97
N LEU A 60 -5.99 16.80 31.80
CA LEU A 60 -5.01 15.77 31.47
C LEU A 60 -5.63 14.38 31.26
N VAL A 61 -6.85 14.13 31.74
CA VAL A 61 -7.56 12.87 31.50
C VAL A 61 -7.78 12.60 29.99
N HIS A 62 -7.88 13.67 29.20
CA HIS A 62 -8.03 13.63 27.75
C HIS A 62 -6.72 13.92 26.99
N ALA A 63 -5.57 13.88 27.69
CA ALA A 63 -4.27 14.06 27.05
C ALA A 63 -4.05 13.01 25.95
N ARG A 64 -3.31 13.38 24.90
CA ARG A 64 -3.07 12.52 23.75
C ARG A 64 -1.60 12.52 23.37
N ASP A 65 -1.03 11.33 23.13
CA ASP A 65 0.32 11.19 22.58
C ASP A 65 0.35 11.44 21.05
N TYR A 66 1.52 11.24 20.43
CA TYR A 66 1.68 11.39 18.98
C TYR A 66 0.73 10.50 18.17
N ASP A 67 0.36 9.33 18.69
CA ASP A 67 -0.54 8.37 18.06
C ASP A 67 -2.01 8.57 18.48
N ASN A 68 -2.34 9.72 19.07
CA ASN A 68 -3.65 10.06 19.61
C ASN A 68 -4.12 9.15 20.76
N ARG A 69 -3.24 8.39 21.40
CA ARG A 69 -3.61 7.51 22.52
C ARG A 69 -3.78 8.33 23.80
N THR A 70 -4.83 8.00 24.55
CA THR A 70 -5.11 8.60 25.86
C THR A 70 -4.43 7.83 27.00
N PRO A 71 -4.32 8.39 28.21
CA PRO A 71 -3.85 7.63 29.38
C PRO A 71 -4.63 6.33 29.60
N LEU A 72 -5.92 6.31 29.25
CA LEU A 72 -6.75 5.11 29.38
C LEU A 72 -6.35 4.03 28.37
N HIS A 73 -5.94 4.36 27.14
CA HIS A 73 -5.36 3.39 26.20
C HIS A 73 -4.11 2.73 26.81
N VAL A 74 -3.19 3.55 27.33
CA VAL A 74 -1.94 3.08 27.95
C VAL A 74 -2.22 2.15 29.13
N ALA A 75 -3.10 2.55 30.05
CA ALA A 75 -3.50 1.71 31.18
C ALA A 75 -4.16 0.41 30.70
N SER A 76 -5.00 0.46 29.67
CA SER A 76 -5.76 -0.68 29.16
C SER A 76 -4.88 -1.72 28.48
N LEU A 77 -3.94 -1.28 27.65
CA LEU A 77 -2.94 -2.13 26.99
C LEU A 77 -2.15 -2.96 28.00
N HIS A 78 -1.75 -2.33 29.10
CA HIS A 78 -0.97 -3.02 30.12
C HIS A 78 -1.85 -3.81 31.11
N GLY A 79 -3.09 -3.39 31.32
CA GLY A 79 -4.05 -3.98 32.26
C GLY A 79 -3.99 -3.36 33.65
N TRP A 80 -3.60 -2.09 33.76
CA TRP A 80 -3.40 -1.38 35.04
C TRP A 80 -4.75 -0.92 35.60
N ILE A 81 -5.40 -1.83 36.33
CA ILE A 81 -6.78 -1.67 36.80
C ILE A 81 -6.96 -0.42 37.66
N ASP A 82 -6.06 -0.16 38.61
CA ASP A 82 -6.22 0.96 39.55
C ASP A 82 -6.04 2.31 38.86
N VAL A 83 -5.10 2.38 37.90
CA VAL A 83 -4.93 3.55 37.03
C VAL A 83 -6.17 3.77 36.16
N ALA A 84 -6.69 2.71 35.52
CA ALA A 84 -7.87 2.81 34.67
C ALA A 84 -9.11 3.24 35.46
N LYS A 85 -9.35 2.68 36.65
CA LYS A 85 -10.41 3.12 37.56
C LYS A 85 -10.28 4.59 37.89
N CYS A 86 -9.08 5.03 38.28
CA CYS A 86 -8.82 6.45 38.55
C CYS A 86 -9.10 7.33 37.34
N LEU A 87 -8.69 6.93 36.13
CA LEU A 87 -8.96 7.70 34.92
C LEU A 87 -10.46 7.79 34.60
N ILE A 88 -11.19 6.68 34.74
CA ILE A 88 -12.65 6.62 34.53
C ILE A 88 -13.39 7.49 35.56
N GLU A 89 -12.98 7.46 36.84
CA GLU A 89 -13.50 8.33 37.90
C GLU A 89 -13.41 9.82 37.54
N TYR A 90 -12.34 10.23 36.85
CA TYR A 90 -12.11 11.61 36.42
C TYR A 90 -12.70 11.93 35.03
N GLY A 91 -13.49 11.03 34.45
CA GLY A 91 -14.23 11.27 33.20
C GLY A 91 -13.47 10.90 31.93
N ALA A 92 -12.53 9.95 31.99
CA ALA A 92 -11.90 9.42 30.79
C ALA A 92 -12.96 8.86 29.82
N ASP A 93 -12.86 9.25 28.55
CA ASP A 93 -13.68 8.68 27.48
C ASP A 93 -13.24 7.23 27.21
N VAL A 94 -14.05 6.27 27.66
CA VAL A 94 -13.85 4.82 27.50
C VAL A 94 -13.87 4.37 26.04
N ASN A 95 -14.39 5.22 25.14
CA ASN A 95 -14.52 4.96 23.71
C ASN A 95 -13.65 5.89 22.85
N ALA A 96 -12.69 6.59 23.48
CA ALA A 96 -11.74 7.42 22.75
C ALA A 96 -11.02 6.61 21.67
N GLN A 97 -10.77 7.22 20.50
CA GLN A 97 -10.11 6.56 19.38
C GLN A 97 -8.70 7.08 19.16
N ASP A 98 -7.75 6.15 19.02
CA ASP A 98 -6.37 6.44 18.61
C ASP A 98 -6.24 6.70 17.09
N ARG A 99 -5.01 6.86 16.59
CA ARG A 99 -4.70 7.06 15.16
C ARG A 99 -5.19 5.91 14.26
N TRP A 100 -5.29 4.70 14.79
CA TRP A 100 -5.77 3.50 14.09
C TRP A 100 -7.24 3.19 14.37
N LYS A 101 -7.94 4.11 15.03
CA LYS A 101 -9.33 4.00 15.47
C LYS A 101 -9.57 2.95 16.55
N ASN A 102 -8.52 2.46 17.22
CA ASN A 102 -8.69 1.55 18.35
C ASN A 102 -9.25 2.30 19.54
N THR A 103 -10.02 1.58 20.34
CA THR A 103 -10.52 2.00 21.64
C THR A 103 -9.67 1.38 22.75
N PRO A 104 -9.72 1.91 23.99
CA PRO A 104 -9.08 1.29 25.14
C PRO A 104 -9.48 -0.18 25.33
N LEU A 105 -10.74 -0.54 25.03
CA LEU A 105 -11.20 -1.92 25.10
C LEU A 105 -10.53 -2.81 24.04
N ALA A 106 -10.38 -2.32 22.79
CA ALA A 106 -9.67 -3.04 21.74
C ALA A 106 -8.19 -3.31 22.12
N ASP A 107 -7.52 -2.36 22.77
CA ASP A 107 -6.15 -2.54 23.29
C ASP A 107 -6.10 -3.62 24.39
N ALA A 108 -7.08 -3.63 25.30
CA ALA A 108 -7.18 -4.64 26.36
C ALA A 108 -7.48 -6.04 25.83
N GLU A 109 -8.39 -6.17 24.85
CA GLU A 109 -8.68 -7.41 24.13
C GLU A 109 -7.41 -7.97 23.48
N GLY A 110 -6.70 -7.07 22.80
CA GLY A 110 -5.48 -7.39 22.11
C GLY A 110 -4.33 -7.88 22.98
N ALA A 111 -4.15 -7.23 24.12
CA ALA A 111 -3.17 -7.64 25.13
C ALA A 111 -3.69 -8.76 26.06
N LYS A 112 -4.89 -9.31 25.80
CA LYS A 112 -5.54 -10.39 26.56
C LYS A 112 -5.67 -10.07 28.06
N LYS A 113 -6.07 -8.83 28.39
CA LYS A 113 -6.22 -8.33 29.76
C LYS A 113 -7.64 -8.50 30.27
N PHE A 114 -8.00 -9.72 30.69
CA PHE A 114 -9.36 -10.09 31.09
C PHE A 114 -10.02 -9.14 32.10
N ASN A 115 -9.36 -8.87 33.23
CA ASN A 115 -9.91 -7.97 34.26
C ASN A 115 -10.12 -6.53 33.75
N MET A 116 -9.32 -6.08 32.77
CA MET A 116 -9.46 -4.77 32.16
C MET A 116 -10.64 -4.74 31.20
N MET A 117 -10.82 -5.79 30.40
CA MET A 117 -11.98 -5.93 29.52
C MET A 117 -13.29 -5.90 30.32
N GLU A 118 -13.34 -6.62 31.45
CA GLU A 118 -14.51 -6.59 32.35
C GLU A 118 -14.78 -5.18 32.89
N LEU A 119 -13.74 -4.47 33.34
CA LEU A 119 -13.86 -3.10 33.82
C LEU A 119 -14.41 -2.17 32.72
N LEU A 120 -13.80 -2.18 31.54
CA LEU A 120 -14.21 -1.30 30.44
C LEU A 120 -15.61 -1.62 29.94
N ASN A 121 -15.98 -2.90 29.83
CA ASN A 121 -17.33 -3.33 29.48
C ASN A 121 -18.37 -2.84 30.50
N ALA A 122 -18.06 -2.94 31.81
CA ALA A 122 -18.95 -2.45 32.87
C ALA A 122 -19.20 -0.93 32.78
N HIS A 123 -18.27 -0.18 32.20
CA HIS A 123 -18.37 1.26 31.97
C HIS A 123 -18.83 1.64 30.54
N GLY A 124 -19.35 0.70 29.77
CA GLY A 124 -19.90 0.96 28.42
C GLY A 124 -18.84 1.12 27.33
N GLY A 125 -17.64 0.54 27.54
CA GLY A 125 -16.62 0.41 26.52
C GLY A 125 -17.10 -0.45 25.36
N LEU A 126 -16.83 -0.01 24.14
CA LEU A 126 -17.22 -0.68 22.91
C LEU A 126 -15.98 -1.11 22.16
N SER A 127 -15.97 -2.36 21.68
CA SER A 127 -14.88 -2.85 20.84
C SER A 127 -15.09 -2.34 19.41
N TYR A 128 -14.42 -1.24 19.08
CA TYR A 128 -14.28 -0.74 17.71
C TYR A 128 -12.82 -0.38 17.41
N GLY A 129 -12.42 -0.66 16.16
CA GLY A 129 -11.09 -0.43 15.57
C GLY A 129 -11.07 -0.97 14.15
N GLN A 130 -10.30 -0.35 13.24
CA GLN A 130 -10.10 -0.97 11.93
C GLN A 130 -9.12 -2.14 12.10
N ASN A 131 -9.60 -3.36 11.86
CA ASN A 131 -8.81 -4.58 11.65
C ASN A 131 -7.64 -4.77 12.65
N GLY A 132 -7.95 -5.28 13.85
CA GLY A 132 -7.04 -6.12 14.63
C GLY A 132 -5.73 -5.47 15.06
N SER A 133 -5.78 -4.54 16.02
CA SER A 133 -4.57 -3.99 16.63
C SER A 133 -3.76 -4.97 17.47
N HIS A 134 -4.21 -6.21 17.64
CA HIS A 134 -3.42 -7.27 18.27
C HIS A 134 -3.82 -8.65 17.76
N PHE A 135 -3.02 -9.15 16.82
CA PHE A 135 -2.68 -10.55 16.60
C PHE A 135 -3.64 -11.63 17.15
N GLU A 136 -4.68 -11.92 16.39
CA GLU A 136 -4.61 -13.24 15.74
C GLU A 136 -4.12 -12.99 14.31
N PRO A 137 -2.82 -13.18 14.02
CA PRO A 137 -2.42 -13.29 12.62
C PRO A 137 -3.26 -14.44 12.09
N LYS A 138 -4.10 -14.20 11.07
CA LYS A 138 -4.72 -15.31 10.34
C LYS A 138 -3.59 -16.30 10.10
N PRO A 139 -3.65 -17.53 10.65
CA PRO A 139 -2.55 -18.46 10.58
C PRO A 139 -2.14 -18.56 9.12
N VAL A 140 -0.91 -18.14 8.80
CA VAL A 140 -0.43 -18.21 7.44
C VAL A 140 -0.28 -19.69 7.15
N PRO A 141 -1.09 -20.29 6.26
CA PRO A 141 -1.00 -21.71 6.02
C PRO A 141 0.40 -22.04 5.48
N PRO A 142 0.96 -23.21 5.85
CA PRO A 142 2.20 -23.66 5.26
C PRO A 142 2.05 -23.79 3.74
N PRO A 143 3.15 -23.73 2.97
CA PRO A 143 3.10 -23.97 1.53
C PRO A 143 2.36 -25.28 1.20
N LEU A 144 1.67 -25.30 0.05
CA LEU A 144 0.87 -26.45 -0.36
C LEU A 144 1.77 -27.69 -0.52
N PRO A 145 1.42 -28.85 0.09
CA PRO A 145 2.22 -30.07 -0.02
C PRO A 145 2.37 -30.52 -1.47
N ASN A 146 3.59 -30.90 -1.88
CA ASN A 146 3.93 -31.37 -3.23
C ASN A 146 3.64 -30.36 -4.36
N LYS A 147 3.60 -29.06 -4.06
CA LYS A 147 3.48 -27.98 -5.05
C LYS A 147 4.70 -27.08 -5.06
N CYS A 148 4.84 -26.30 -6.12
CA CYS A 148 5.87 -25.27 -6.17
C CYS A 148 5.56 -24.18 -5.13
N ASP A 149 6.59 -23.59 -4.54
CA ASP A 149 6.46 -22.53 -3.51
C ASP A 149 5.69 -21.28 -3.98
N TRP A 150 5.50 -21.13 -5.29
CA TRP A 150 4.78 -20.02 -5.91
C TRP A 150 3.29 -20.32 -6.20
N GLU A 151 2.83 -21.56 -6.07
CA GLU A 151 1.41 -21.89 -6.23
C GLU A 151 0.65 -21.45 -4.97
N ILE A 152 -0.36 -20.61 -5.15
CA ILE A 152 -1.14 -20.00 -4.06
C ILE A 152 -2.51 -20.69 -3.98
N ASP A 153 -2.97 -21.03 -2.77
CA ASP A 153 -4.38 -21.40 -2.58
C ASP A 153 -5.25 -20.12 -2.69
N PRO A 154 -6.31 -20.10 -3.53
CA PRO A 154 -7.19 -18.94 -3.66
C PRO A 154 -7.77 -18.40 -2.35
N SER A 155 -7.93 -19.24 -1.34
CA SER A 155 -8.42 -18.85 -0.01
C SER A 155 -7.45 -17.97 0.78
N GLU A 156 -6.17 -17.93 0.39
CA GLU A 156 -5.17 -17.02 0.99
C GLU A 156 -5.31 -15.57 0.49
N LEU A 157 -6.05 -15.37 -0.61
CA LEU A 157 -6.25 -14.06 -1.22
C LEU A 157 -7.47 -13.38 -0.58
N ASP A 158 -7.23 -12.16 -0.07
CA ASP A 158 -8.26 -11.33 0.53
C ASP A 158 -8.76 -10.28 -0.48
N PHE A 159 -10.01 -10.46 -0.91
CA PHE A 159 -10.70 -9.59 -1.86
C PHE A 159 -11.68 -8.61 -1.18
N SER A 160 -11.78 -8.57 0.15
CA SER A 160 -12.76 -7.74 0.89
C SER A 160 -12.65 -6.24 0.57
N SER A 161 -11.43 -5.76 0.34
CA SER A 161 -11.12 -4.38 -0.05
C SER A 161 -10.53 -4.30 -1.47
N SER A 162 -10.96 -5.20 -2.36
CA SER A 162 -10.45 -5.26 -3.73
C SER A 162 -11.00 -4.16 -4.63
N ALA A 163 -10.22 -3.79 -5.65
CA ALA A 163 -10.62 -2.82 -6.67
C ALA A 163 -10.12 -3.25 -8.04
N ILE A 164 -10.96 -3.12 -9.08
CA ILE A 164 -10.52 -3.34 -10.46
C ILE A 164 -9.68 -2.13 -10.88
N ILE A 165 -8.42 -2.38 -11.23
CA ILE A 165 -7.46 -1.34 -11.64
C ILE A 165 -7.21 -1.35 -13.16
N GLY A 166 -7.60 -2.42 -13.86
CA GLY A 166 -7.46 -2.51 -15.30
C GLY A 166 -8.29 -3.63 -15.91
N LYS A 167 -8.57 -3.53 -17.21
CA LYS A 167 -9.19 -4.58 -18.02
C LYS A 167 -8.33 -4.80 -19.27
N GLY A 168 -8.03 -6.06 -19.55
CA GLY A 168 -7.34 -6.49 -20.76
C GLY A 168 -8.26 -7.31 -21.66
N SER A 169 -7.72 -7.80 -22.78
CA SER A 169 -8.43 -8.66 -23.73
C SER A 169 -8.81 -10.03 -23.15
N PHE A 170 -7.98 -10.56 -22.24
CA PHE A 170 -8.12 -11.93 -21.72
C PHE A 170 -8.54 -12.00 -20.25
N GLY A 171 -8.65 -10.86 -19.59
CA GLY A 171 -8.72 -10.82 -18.14
C GLY A 171 -8.93 -9.43 -17.58
N GLU A 172 -9.02 -9.36 -16.26
CA GLU A 172 -9.03 -8.11 -15.52
C GLU A 172 -7.90 -8.10 -14.49
N ILE A 173 -7.46 -6.90 -14.16
CA ILE A 173 -6.42 -6.68 -13.15
C ILE A 173 -7.10 -6.09 -11.92
N LEU A 174 -6.98 -6.79 -10.80
CA LEU A 174 -7.51 -6.38 -9.51
C LEU A 174 -6.37 -6.03 -8.56
N LYS A 175 -6.57 -5.00 -7.75
CA LYS A 175 -5.82 -4.81 -6.51
C LYS A 175 -6.50 -5.63 -5.42
N ALA A 176 -5.74 -6.42 -4.68
CA ALA A 176 -6.21 -7.20 -3.54
C ALA A 176 -5.09 -7.35 -2.50
N TYR A 177 -5.28 -8.20 -1.48
CA TYR A 177 -4.26 -8.48 -0.47
C TYR A 177 -3.92 -9.96 -0.42
N TRP A 178 -2.64 -10.28 -0.23
CA TRP A 178 -2.16 -11.62 0.06
C TRP A 178 -1.30 -11.55 1.31
N ARG A 179 -1.71 -12.26 2.37
CA ARG A 179 -1.02 -12.26 3.68
C ARG A 179 -0.76 -10.82 4.20
N GLY A 180 -1.73 -9.91 3.99
CA GLY A 180 -1.66 -8.50 4.37
C GLY A 180 -0.85 -7.59 3.42
N THR A 181 -0.16 -8.15 2.43
CA THR A 181 0.59 -7.37 1.43
C THR A 181 -0.30 -7.03 0.25
N PRO A 182 -0.38 -5.75 -0.18
CA PRO A 182 -1.14 -5.38 -1.37
C PRO A 182 -0.49 -5.96 -2.63
N VAL A 183 -1.30 -6.62 -3.46
CA VAL A 183 -0.87 -7.31 -4.68
C VAL A 183 -1.74 -6.92 -5.87
N ALA A 184 -1.17 -7.02 -7.08
CA ALA A 184 -1.90 -6.94 -8.33
C ALA A 184 -2.19 -8.37 -8.81
N ILE A 185 -3.45 -8.63 -9.14
CA ILE A 185 -3.94 -9.95 -9.55
C ILE A 185 -4.50 -9.83 -10.96
N LYS A 186 -3.86 -10.48 -11.93
CA LYS A 186 -4.38 -10.64 -13.29
C LYS A 186 -5.22 -11.92 -13.31
N ARG A 187 -6.55 -11.75 -13.36
CA ARG A 187 -7.54 -12.83 -13.32
C ARG A 187 -8.05 -13.10 -14.74
N ILE A 188 -7.98 -14.36 -15.19
CA ILE A 188 -8.60 -14.78 -16.44
C ILE A 188 -10.13 -14.81 -16.28
N LEU A 189 -10.85 -14.26 -17.25
CA LEU A 189 -12.31 -14.21 -17.20
C LEU A 189 -12.91 -15.63 -17.29
N PRO A 190 -14.03 -15.91 -16.58
CA PRO A 190 -14.68 -17.21 -16.63
C PRO A 190 -15.00 -17.69 -18.05
N SER A 191 -15.43 -16.78 -18.93
CA SER A 191 -15.75 -17.05 -20.34
C SER A 191 -14.57 -17.55 -21.16
N LEU A 192 -13.34 -17.27 -20.74
CA LEU A 192 -12.11 -17.68 -21.42
C LEU A 192 -11.34 -18.76 -20.64
N SER A 193 -11.85 -19.17 -19.47
CA SER A 193 -11.15 -20.06 -18.54
C SER A 193 -11.06 -21.52 -19.00
N ASP A 194 -11.74 -21.89 -20.08
CA ASP A 194 -11.70 -23.21 -20.72
C ASP A 194 -10.99 -23.19 -22.08
N ASP A 195 -10.61 -22.01 -22.58
CA ASP A 195 -9.89 -21.89 -23.84
C ASP A 195 -8.44 -22.39 -23.67
N ARG A 196 -8.10 -23.43 -24.44
CA ARG A 196 -6.78 -24.08 -24.36
C ARG A 196 -5.63 -23.13 -24.67
N LEU A 197 -5.79 -22.21 -25.62
CA LEU A 197 -4.75 -21.27 -26.00
C LEU A 197 -4.53 -20.24 -24.89
N VAL A 198 -5.61 -19.71 -24.31
CA VAL A 198 -5.53 -18.76 -23.19
C VAL A 198 -4.86 -19.41 -21.97
N ILE A 199 -5.21 -20.66 -21.64
CA ILE A 199 -4.60 -21.40 -20.54
C ILE A 199 -3.11 -21.67 -20.82
N GLN A 200 -2.75 -21.99 -22.06
CA GLN A 200 -1.36 -22.23 -22.46
C GLN A 200 -0.53 -20.96 -22.34
N ASP A 201 -1.04 -19.82 -22.84
CA ASP A 201 -0.38 -18.52 -22.75
C ASP A 201 -0.21 -18.08 -21.29
N PHE A 202 -1.24 -18.27 -20.46
CA PHE A 202 -1.16 -18.00 -19.03
C PHE A 202 -0.07 -18.84 -18.34
N ARG A 203 -0.02 -20.16 -18.61
CA ARG A 203 1.03 -21.03 -18.05
C ARG A 203 2.41 -20.66 -18.58
N HIS A 204 2.52 -20.20 -19.83
CA HIS A 204 3.78 -19.70 -20.37
C HIS A 204 4.25 -18.45 -19.62
N GLU A 205 3.35 -17.49 -19.40
CA GLU A 205 3.62 -16.25 -18.65
C GLU A 205 4.10 -16.56 -17.22
N VAL A 206 3.43 -17.46 -16.50
CA VAL A 206 3.86 -17.92 -15.16
C VAL A 206 5.27 -18.53 -15.20
N ASN A 207 5.53 -19.48 -16.11
CA ASN A 207 6.83 -20.16 -16.21
C ASN A 207 7.99 -19.21 -16.55
N LEU A 208 7.71 -18.12 -17.25
CA LEU A 208 8.67 -17.08 -17.55
C LEU A 208 8.92 -16.21 -16.31
N LEU A 209 7.84 -15.71 -15.69
CA LEU A 209 7.90 -14.80 -14.54
C LEU A 209 8.55 -15.41 -13.31
N VAL A 210 8.41 -16.72 -13.08
CA VAL A 210 9.09 -17.45 -11.99
C VAL A 210 10.62 -17.27 -12.03
N LYS A 211 11.19 -17.06 -13.22
CA LYS A 211 12.64 -16.94 -13.44
C LYS A 211 13.15 -15.50 -13.30
N LEU A 212 12.26 -14.51 -13.24
CA LEU A 212 12.62 -13.10 -13.26
C LEU A 212 12.73 -12.52 -11.85
N ARG A 213 13.89 -11.95 -11.55
CA ARG A 213 14.14 -11.17 -10.32
C ARG A 213 15.10 -10.03 -10.65
N HIS A 214 14.57 -8.81 -10.69
CA HIS A 214 15.36 -7.62 -10.98
C HIS A 214 14.65 -6.35 -10.47
N PRO A 215 15.37 -5.34 -9.94
CA PRO A 215 14.77 -4.12 -9.39
C PRO A 215 13.96 -3.29 -10.40
N ASN A 216 14.20 -3.43 -11.71
CA ASN A 216 13.42 -2.76 -12.78
C ASN A 216 12.42 -3.68 -13.50
N ILE A 217 12.14 -4.86 -12.97
CA ILE A 217 11.10 -5.77 -13.47
C ILE A 217 10.05 -5.96 -12.38
N VAL A 218 8.77 -6.00 -12.76
CA VAL A 218 7.68 -6.28 -11.83
C VAL A 218 7.87 -7.66 -11.20
N GLN A 219 7.92 -7.71 -9.88
CA GLN A 219 8.16 -8.92 -9.11
C GLN A 219 6.93 -9.83 -9.13
N PHE A 220 7.14 -11.04 -9.64
CA PHE A 220 6.22 -12.16 -9.49
C PHE A 220 6.21 -12.66 -8.05
N LEU A 221 5.02 -12.90 -7.51
CA LEU A 221 4.82 -13.39 -6.14
C LEU A 221 4.22 -14.78 -6.12
N GLY A 222 3.33 -15.10 -7.06
CA GLY A 222 2.75 -16.42 -7.19
C GLY A 222 1.65 -16.51 -8.24
N ALA A 223 1.04 -17.68 -8.36
CA ALA A 223 -0.07 -17.92 -9.28
C ALA A 223 -1.06 -18.92 -8.69
N VAL A 224 -2.30 -18.86 -9.18
CA VAL A 224 -3.31 -19.91 -9.04
C VAL A 224 -3.44 -20.56 -10.42
N THR A 225 -2.93 -21.78 -10.56
CA THR A 225 -2.90 -22.51 -11.83
C THR A 225 -3.74 -23.78 -11.82
N GLU A 226 -4.09 -24.29 -10.64
CA GLU A 226 -4.84 -25.55 -10.47
C GLU A 226 -6.32 -25.36 -10.18
N ARG A 227 -6.71 -24.19 -9.66
CA ARG A 227 -8.10 -23.85 -9.36
C ARG A 227 -8.58 -22.70 -10.21
N LYS A 228 -9.88 -22.67 -10.49
CA LYS A 228 -10.51 -21.53 -11.15
C LYS A 228 -10.99 -20.50 -10.12
N PRO A 229 -10.96 -19.20 -10.45
CA PRO A 229 -10.40 -18.63 -11.68
C PRO A 229 -8.85 -18.66 -11.67
N LEU A 230 -8.24 -18.81 -12.85
CA LEU A 230 -6.78 -18.72 -12.99
C LEU A 230 -6.31 -17.30 -12.70
N MET A 231 -5.27 -17.17 -11.88
CA MET A 231 -4.80 -15.87 -11.39
C MET A 231 -3.28 -15.79 -11.39
N LEU A 232 -2.73 -14.69 -11.89
CA LEU A 232 -1.31 -14.35 -11.78
C LEU A 232 -1.15 -13.22 -10.76
N ILE A 233 -0.27 -13.40 -9.77
CA ILE A 233 -0.09 -12.48 -8.65
C ILE A 233 1.30 -11.84 -8.72
N THR A 234 1.33 -10.51 -8.78
CA THR A 234 2.56 -9.70 -8.77
C THR A 234 2.50 -8.64 -7.68
N GLU A 235 3.63 -7.98 -7.42
CA GLU A 235 3.63 -6.79 -6.57
C GLU A 235 2.66 -5.71 -7.11
N TYR A 236 2.00 -5.00 -6.19
CA TYR A 236 1.18 -3.84 -6.54
C TYR A 236 2.01 -2.56 -6.51
N LEU A 237 2.14 -1.92 -7.67
CA LEU A 237 2.88 -0.66 -7.83
C LEU A 237 1.92 0.54 -7.74
N ARG A 238 2.11 1.36 -6.70
CA ARG A 238 1.13 2.39 -6.31
C ARG A 238 1.13 3.60 -7.25
N GLY A 239 2.21 3.84 -7.98
CA GLY A 239 2.34 4.97 -8.89
C GLY A 239 1.57 4.80 -10.20
N GLY A 240 1.00 3.62 -10.48
CA GLY A 240 0.25 3.35 -11.71
C GLY A 240 1.16 3.21 -12.93
N ASP A 241 0.58 3.37 -14.12
CA ASP A 241 1.29 3.23 -15.39
C ASP A 241 1.86 4.55 -15.94
N LEU A 242 2.97 4.44 -16.68
CA LEU A 242 3.69 5.58 -17.25
C LEU A 242 2.85 6.34 -18.28
N HIS A 243 1.96 5.67 -19.01
CA HIS A 243 1.06 6.34 -19.95
C HIS A 243 0.16 7.35 -19.24
N LYS A 244 -0.50 6.94 -18.15
CA LYS A 244 -1.34 7.81 -17.33
C LYS A 244 -0.52 8.94 -16.71
N TYR A 245 0.65 8.61 -16.16
CA TYR A 245 1.55 9.61 -15.56
C TYR A 245 1.95 10.71 -16.55
N LEU A 246 2.36 10.34 -17.76
CA LEU A 246 2.73 11.28 -18.82
C LEU A 246 1.54 12.14 -19.27
N LYS A 247 0.34 11.57 -19.32
CA LYS A 247 -0.88 12.30 -19.66
C LYS A 247 -1.23 13.36 -18.61
N GLU A 248 -1.02 13.07 -17.33
CA GLU A 248 -1.33 13.98 -16.22
C GLU A 248 -0.24 15.02 -15.98
N LYS A 249 1.04 14.65 -16.09
CA LYS A 249 2.18 15.55 -15.87
C LYS A 249 2.56 16.39 -17.08
N GLY A 250 2.31 15.89 -18.29
CA GLY A 250 2.79 16.50 -19.53
C GLY A 250 4.28 16.20 -19.78
N ALA A 251 4.98 17.15 -20.41
CA ALA A 251 6.38 16.99 -20.78
C ALA A 251 7.27 16.80 -19.54
N LEU A 252 8.12 15.77 -19.57
CA LEU A 252 9.09 15.52 -18.52
C LEU A 252 10.28 16.47 -18.60
N SER A 253 10.91 16.76 -17.46
CA SER A 253 12.23 17.38 -17.47
C SER A 253 13.26 16.42 -18.10
N PRO A 254 14.32 16.94 -18.76
CA PRO A 254 15.35 16.09 -19.36
C PRO A 254 15.98 15.11 -18.37
N SER A 255 16.22 15.54 -17.12
CA SER A 255 16.77 14.67 -16.07
C SER A 255 15.85 13.51 -15.71
N THR A 256 14.54 13.77 -15.57
CA THR A 256 13.54 12.75 -15.27
C THR A 256 13.42 11.76 -16.42
N ALA A 257 13.40 12.26 -17.66
CA ALA A 257 13.34 11.43 -18.86
C ALA A 257 14.54 10.47 -18.97
N VAL A 258 15.75 10.95 -18.68
CA VAL A 258 16.97 10.12 -18.65
C VAL A 258 16.89 9.05 -17.57
N ASN A 259 16.45 9.39 -16.36
CA ASN A 259 16.30 8.42 -15.28
C ASN A 259 15.28 7.32 -15.64
N PHE A 260 14.14 7.71 -16.21
CA PHE A 260 13.12 6.76 -16.66
C PHE A 260 13.65 5.83 -17.76
N ALA A 261 14.35 6.39 -18.74
CA ALA A 261 14.97 5.62 -19.81
C ALA A 261 16.01 4.63 -19.26
N LEU A 262 16.80 5.04 -18.26
CA LEU A 262 17.81 4.20 -17.63
C LEU A 262 17.18 3.01 -16.88
N ASP A 263 16.10 3.23 -16.15
CA ASP A 263 15.37 2.16 -15.45
C ASP A 263 14.79 1.14 -16.44
N ILE A 264 14.13 1.61 -17.49
CA ILE A 264 13.60 0.74 -18.55
C ILE A 264 14.74 -0.03 -19.22
N ALA A 265 15.84 0.65 -19.55
CA ALA A 265 17.00 0.03 -20.19
C ALA A 265 17.64 -1.06 -19.30
N ARG A 266 17.77 -0.82 -17.99
CA ARG A 266 18.27 -1.83 -17.03
C ARG A 266 17.35 -3.05 -16.97
N GLY A 267 16.03 -2.84 -16.93
CA GLY A 267 15.06 -3.93 -16.99
C GLY A 267 15.18 -4.75 -18.27
N MET A 268 15.25 -4.09 -19.43
CA MET A 268 15.40 -4.76 -20.73
C MET A 268 16.75 -5.45 -20.89
N ALA A 269 17.84 -4.85 -20.41
CA ALA A 269 19.17 -5.46 -20.42
C ALA A 269 19.20 -6.76 -19.61
N TYR A 270 18.51 -6.79 -18.46
CA TYR A 270 18.35 -8.00 -17.67
C TYR A 270 17.62 -9.11 -18.45
N LEU A 271 16.53 -8.78 -19.14
CA LEU A 271 15.76 -9.75 -19.94
C LEU A 271 16.55 -10.30 -21.12
N HIS A 272 17.40 -9.48 -21.73
CA HIS A 272 18.17 -9.87 -22.91
C HIS A 272 19.50 -10.56 -22.58
N ASN A 273 19.78 -10.82 -21.29
CA ASN A 273 21.04 -11.41 -20.90
C ASN A 273 21.08 -12.94 -21.18
N GLU A 274 22.23 -13.40 -21.63
CA GLU A 274 22.45 -14.82 -21.90
C GLU A 274 22.53 -15.65 -20.61
N PRO A 275 22.18 -16.95 -20.64
CA PRO A 275 21.80 -17.77 -21.80
C PRO A 275 20.29 -17.82 -22.11
N ASN A 276 19.46 -17.11 -21.34
CA ASN A 276 17.99 -17.17 -21.42
C ASN A 276 17.42 -15.83 -21.91
N VAL A 277 17.64 -15.52 -23.18
CA VAL A 277 17.19 -14.26 -23.78
C VAL A 277 15.66 -14.24 -23.84
N ILE A 278 15.06 -13.26 -23.16
CA ILE A 278 13.62 -13.03 -23.12
C ILE A 278 13.29 -11.77 -23.91
N ILE A 279 12.59 -11.93 -25.03
CA ILE A 279 12.11 -10.78 -25.78
C ILE A 279 10.72 -10.39 -25.25
N HIS A 280 10.59 -9.16 -24.76
CA HIS A 280 9.34 -8.66 -24.17
C HIS A 280 8.18 -8.55 -25.20
N ARG A 281 8.48 -8.07 -26.41
CA ARG A 281 7.57 -7.87 -27.57
C ARG A 281 6.40 -6.88 -27.40
N ASP A 282 6.09 -6.44 -26.18
CA ASP A 282 5.04 -5.43 -25.93
C ASP A 282 5.50 -4.29 -25.00
N LEU A 283 6.71 -3.76 -25.23
CA LEU A 283 7.20 -2.63 -24.44
C LEU A 283 6.49 -1.34 -24.87
N LYS A 284 5.65 -0.81 -23.98
CA LYS A 284 4.89 0.42 -24.19
C LYS A 284 4.64 1.13 -22.85
N PRO A 285 4.30 2.43 -22.82
CA PRO A 285 4.14 3.16 -21.55
C PRO A 285 3.07 2.59 -20.61
N ARG A 286 2.09 1.81 -21.10
CA ARG A 286 1.10 1.11 -20.26
C ARG A 286 1.68 -0.08 -19.48
N ASN A 287 2.77 -0.65 -20.00
CA ASN A 287 3.46 -1.81 -19.45
C ASN A 287 4.70 -1.41 -18.62
N VAL A 288 4.89 -0.12 -18.40
CA VAL A 288 5.91 0.44 -17.51
C VAL A 288 5.20 1.09 -16.33
N LEU A 289 5.51 0.61 -15.13
CA LEU A 289 4.82 0.95 -13.89
C LEU A 289 5.73 1.74 -12.95
N LEU A 290 5.14 2.70 -12.24
CA LEU A 290 5.82 3.55 -11.27
C LEU A 290 5.71 2.95 -9.88
N VAL A 291 6.84 2.84 -9.16
CA VAL A 291 6.86 2.27 -7.79
C VAL A 291 5.98 3.09 -6.83
N ASN A 292 6.06 4.41 -6.90
CA ASN A 292 5.36 5.35 -6.03
C ASN A 292 4.89 6.60 -6.79
N SER A 293 4.10 7.45 -6.14
CA SER A 293 3.57 8.68 -6.73
C SER A 293 4.64 9.76 -6.99
N SER A 294 5.81 9.68 -6.34
CA SER A 294 6.96 10.56 -6.61
C SER A 294 7.70 10.18 -7.89
N ALA A 295 7.38 9.02 -8.48
CA ALA A 295 7.97 8.52 -9.72
C ALA A 295 9.49 8.33 -9.62
N ASP A 296 9.98 7.87 -8.48
CA ASP A 296 11.43 7.77 -8.24
C ASP A 296 12.08 6.63 -9.04
N HIS A 297 11.29 5.59 -9.35
CA HIS A 297 11.77 4.35 -9.95
C HIS A 297 10.71 3.69 -10.82
N LEU A 298 11.12 3.14 -11.96
CA LEU A 298 10.25 2.42 -12.90
C LEU A 298 10.54 0.91 -12.94
N LYS A 299 9.46 0.15 -13.19
CA LYS A 299 9.51 -1.29 -13.43
C LYS A 299 8.77 -1.67 -14.70
N VAL A 300 9.35 -2.54 -15.50
CA VAL A 300 8.72 -3.13 -16.70
C VAL A 300 7.88 -4.34 -16.29
N GLY A 301 6.65 -4.41 -16.81
CA GLY A 301 5.68 -5.47 -16.53
C GLY A 301 4.91 -5.90 -17.78
N ASP A 302 3.92 -6.78 -17.57
CA ASP A 302 3.09 -7.42 -18.61
C ASP A 302 3.87 -8.24 -19.65
N PHE A 303 4.14 -9.49 -19.28
CA PHE A 303 4.92 -10.43 -20.07
C PHE A 303 4.04 -11.40 -20.87
N GLY A 304 2.73 -11.12 -21.01
CA GLY A 304 1.78 -12.01 -21.69
C GLY A 304 2.13 -12.28 -23.15
N LEU A 305 2.89 -11.39 -23.80
CA LEU A 305 3.42 -11.57 -25.15
C LEU A 305 4.92 -11.87 -25.18
N SER A 306 5.58 -12.10 -24.05
CA SER A 306 7.02 -12.36 -24.02
C SER A 306 7.37 -13.76 -24.56
N LYS A 307 8.56 -13.92 -25.14
CA LYS A 307 9.05 -15.22 -25.65
C LYS A 307 10.46 -15.48 -25.16
N LEU A 308 10.68 -16.69 -24.61
CA LEU A 308 12.02 -17.18 -24.30
C LEU A 308 12.67 -17.76 -25.56
N ILE A 309 13.88 -17.28 -25.87
CA ILE A 309 14.74 -17.82 -26.92
C ILE A 309 15.96 -18.44 -26.26
N LYS A 310 16.17 -19.75 -26.46
CA LYS A 310 17.39 -20.42 -26.03
C LYS A 310 18.45 -20.22 -27.10
N VAL A 311 19.51 -19.48 -26.77
CA VAL A 311 20.65 -19.32 -27.69
C VAL A 311 21.49 -20.60 -27.61
N GLN A 312 21.43 -21.43 -28.65
CA GLN A 312 22.27 -22.64 -28.73
C GLN A 312 23.57 -22.38 -29.51
N ASN A 313 23.60 -21.39 -30.42
CA ASN A 313 24.78 -20.94 -31.15
C ASN A 313 24.75 -19.42 -31.35
N SER A 314 25.91 -18.76 -31.26
CA SER A 314 26.10 -17.30 -31.42
C SER A 314 25.80 -16.74 -32.83
N HIS A 315 25.38 -17.60 -33.77
CA HIS A 315 25.14 -17.27 -35.18
C HIS A 315 23.71 -17.51 -35.67
N ASP A 316 22.78 -17.91 -34.79
CA ASP A 316 21.37 -18.03 -35.18
C ASP A 316 20.77 -16.63 -35.36
N VAL A 317 20.66 -16.24 -36.64
CA VAL A 317 20.08 -14.98 -37.10
C VAL A 317 18.70 -14.77 -36.47
N TYR A 318 18.56 -13.67 -35.72
CA TYR A 318 17.34 -13.17 -35.09
C TYR A 318 16.22 -12.94 -36.13
N LYS A 319 15.48 -14.00 -36.50
CA LYS A 319 14.24 -13.86 -37.29
C LYS A 319 13.08 -13.58 -36.34
N MET A 320 12.74 -12.30 -36.22
CA MET A 320 11.46 -11.85 -35.68
C MET A 320 10.33 -12.40 -36.56
N THR A 321 9.48 -13.28 -36.04
CA THR A 321 8.19 -13.60 -36.68
C THR A 321 7.25 -12.42 -36.41
N GLY A 322 7.16 -11.51 -37.37
CA GLY A 322 6.46 -10.24 -37.24
C GLY A 322 4.95 -10.39 -37.39
N GLU A 323 4.23 -10.57 -36.28
CA GLU A 323 2.76 -10.35 -36.24
C GLU A 323 2.25 -9.84 -34.87
N THR A 324 3.12 -9.58 -33.88
CA THR A 324 2.67 -9.25 -32.51
C THR A 324 3.33 -7.99 -31.95
N GLY A 325 2.52 -6.98 -31.61
CA GLY A 325 2.91 -5.74 -30.93
C GLY A 325 1.89 -4.62 -31.16
N SER A 326 1.94 -3.54 -30.38
CA SER A 326 1.12 -2.35 -30.63
C SER A 326 1.68 -1.59 -31.84
N CYS A 327 0.86 -1.30 -32.87
CA CYS A 327 1.30 -0.84 -34.20
C CYS A 327 2.26 0.38 -34.19
N GLU A 328 2.17 1.26 -33.20
CA GLU A 328 2.99 2.48 -33.10
C GLU A 328 4.43 2.24 -32.57
N TYR A 329 4.71 1.07 -32.00
CA TYR A 329 5.98 0.77 -31.32
C TYR A 329 6.73 -0.43 -31.94
N LEU A 330 6.29 -0.91 -33.10
CA LEU A 330 7.00 -1.95 -33.85
C LEU A 330 8.25 -1.36 -34.52
N VAL A 331 9.38 -2.06 -34.40
CA VAL A 331 10.62 -1.72 -35.13
C VAL A 331 10.38 -1.96 -36.62
N SER A 332 10.88 -1.10 -37.50
CA SER A 332 10.61 -1.09 -38.95
C SER A 332 10.86 -2.41 -39.69
N ASN A 333 11.60 -3.37 -39.10
CA ASN A 333 11.79 -4.71 -39.66
C ASN A 333 10.64 -5.70 -39.34
N CYS A 334 9.58 -5.28 -38.64
CA CYS A 334 8.39 -6.10 -38.35
C CYS A 334 7.19 -5.81 -39.26
N SER A 335 7.25 -4.79 -40.11
CA SER A 335 6.24 -4.51 -41.13
C SER A 335 6.77 -4.94 -42.49
N PHE A 336 6.01 -5.74 -43.22
CA PHE A 336 6.32 -6.42 -44.48
C PHE A 336 6.95 -7.81 -44.36
N MET A 337 6.10 -8.81 -44.15
CA MET A 337 5.82 -9.81 -45.21
C MET A 337 4.34 -10.16 -45.22
#